data_AF-A0A938M8R1-F1
#
_entry.id   AF-A0A938M8R1-F1
#
_cell.length_a   1.000
_cell.length_b   1.000
_cell.length_c   1.000
_cell.angle_alpha   90.00
_cell.angle_beta   90.00
_cell.angle_gamma   90.00
#
_symmetry.space_group_name_H-M   'P 1'
#
loop_
_entity.id
_entity.type
_entity.pdbx_description
1 polymer ?
#
loop_
_entity_poly.entity_id
_entity_poly.type
_entity_poly.pdbx_seq_one_letter_code
_entity_poly.pdbx_strand_id
1 'polypeptide(L)' 'MTQSEIVDALKKLTATERLTIIEAALRLTHQDLQQARAERTRRLAVAAKALLPDYSAGGELTAFTALDGEDVHA' A
#
# COMPACT_ATOMS: atom_id res chain seq x y z
N MET A 1 -10.01 6.15 -25.68
CA MET A 1 -10.92 5.03 -25.96
C MET A 1 -11.95 4.94 -24.84
N THR A 2 -13.20 4.72 -25.20
CA THR A 2 -14.29 4.49 -24.26
C THR A 2 -14.42 3.00 -23.93
N GLN A 3 -15.09 2.66 -22.83
CA GLN A 3 -15.35 1.25 -22.47
C GLN A 3 -16.09 0.51 -23.59
N SER A 4 -17.05 1.16 -24.22
CA SER A 4 -17.84 0.59 -25.32
C SER A 4 -16.96 0.24 -26.53
N GLU A 5 -16.02 1.12 -26.89
CA GLU A 5 -15.07 0.87 -27.99
C GLU A 5 -14.16 -0.33 -27.73
N ILE A 6 -13.71 -0.52 -26.48
CA ILE A 6 -12.88 -1.67 -26.08
C ILE A 6 -13.68 -2.97 -26.25
N VAL A 7 -14.92 -2.99 -25.74
CA VAL A 7 -15.78 -4.17 -25.81
C VAL A 7 -16.11 -4.52 -27.26
N ASP A 8 -16.40 -3.52 -28.10
CA ASP A 8 -16.67 -3.74 -29.51
C ASP A 8 -15.44 -4.22 -30.29
N ALA A 9 -14.23 -3.81 -29.91
CA ALA A 9 -13.00 -4.37 -30.46
C ALA A 9 -12.83 -5.85 -30.08
N LEU A 10 -13.09 -6.22 -28.82
CA LEU A 10 -13.01 -7.60 -28.35
C LEU A 10 -14.03 -8.52 -29.05
N LYS A 11 -15.22 -8.01 -29.39
CA LYS A 11 -16.23 -8.79 -30.13
C LYS A 11 -15.74 -9.27 -31.50
N LYS A 12 -14.82 -8.54 -32.14
CA LYS A 12 -14.25 -8.89 -33.45
C LYS A 12 -13.23 -10.02 -33.41
N LEU A 13 -12.80 -10.42 -32.21
CA LEU A 13 -11.80 -11.47 -32.01
C LEU A 13 -12.45 -12.84 -31.75
N THR A 14 -11.66 -13.89 -31.95
CA THR A 14 -12.05 -15.24 -31.55
C THR A 14 -12.15 -15.37 -30.03
N ALA A 15 -12.83 -16.41 -29.55
CA ALA A 15 -12.95 -16.66 -28.12
C ALA A 15 -11.58 -16.83 -27.44
N THR A 16 -10.65 -17.53 -28.10
CA THR A 16 -9.30 -17.75 -27.59
C THR A 16 -8.52 -16.45 -27.46
N GLU A 17 -8.52 -15.61 -28.49
CA GLU A 17 -7.82 -14.31 -28.47
C GLU A 17 -8.41 -13.38 -27.40
N ARG A 18 -9.75 -13.36 -27.25
CA ARG A 18 -10.40 -12.62 -26.17
C ARG A 18 -9.91 -13.06 -24.79
N LEU A 19 -9.84 -14.37 -24.56
CA LEU A 19 -9.35 -14.91 -23.29
C LEU A 19 -7.91 -14.52 -23.02
N THR A 20 -7.03 -14.61 -24.03
CA THR A 20 -5.63 -14.20 -23.91
C THR A 20 -5.49 -12.72 -23.55
N ILE A 21 -6.29 -11.84 -24.17
CA ILE A 21 -6.26 -10.41 -23.88
C ILE A 21 -6.78 -10.11 -22.47
N ILE A 22 -7.87 -10.75 -22.06
CA ILE A 22 -8.43 -10.57 -20.71
C ILE A 22 -7.41 -11.03 -19.66
N GLU A 23 -6.74 -12.15 -19.90
CA GLU A 23 -5.70 -12.64 -18.99
C GLU A 23 -4.51 -11.67 -18.90
N ALA A 24 -4.04 -11.13 -20.03
CA ALA A 24 -2.98 -10.12 -20.04
C ALA A 24 -3.40 -8.85 -19.28
N ALA A 25 -4.63 -8.36 -19.51
CA ALA A 25 -5.17 -7.20 -18.82
C ALA A 25 -5.30 -7.43 -17.31
N LEU A 26 -5.71 -8.64 -16.90
CA LEU A 26 -5.77 -9.03 -15.50
C LEU A 26 -4.38 -9.03 -14.87
N ARG A 27 -3.38 -9.63 -15.54
CA ARG A 27 -1.99 -9.64 -15.04
C ARG A 27 -1.44 -8.22 -14.85
N LEU A 28 -1.68 -7.31 -15.78
CA LEU A 28 -1.28 -5.91 -15.68
C LEU A 28 -1.92 -5.25 -14.45
N THR A 29 -3.23 -5.41 -14.29
CA THR A 29 -3.97 -4.86 -13.13
C THR A 29 -3.39 -5.38 -11.80
N HIS A 30 -3.08 -6.67 -11.73
CA HIS A 30 -2.44 -7.25 -10.55
C HIS A 30 -1.04 -6.67 -10.30
N GLN A 31 -0.24 -6.46 -11.33
CA GLN A 31 1.09 -5.84 -11.19
C GLN A 31 0.99 -4.41 -10.65
N ASP A 32 0.09 -3.61 -11.18
CA ASP A 32 -0.14 -2.23 -10.73
C ASP A 32 -0.56 -2.17 -9.25
N LEU A 33 -1.45 -3.08 -8.84
CA LEU A 33 -1.87 -3.19 -7.44
C LEU A 33 -0.71 -3.58 -6.51
N GLN A 34 0.17 -4.49 -6.94
CA GLN A 34 1.34 -4.87 -6.16
C GLN A 34 2.34 -3.73 -6.04
N GLN A 35 2.59 -2.98 -7.13
CA GLN A 35 3.45 -1.81 -7.11
C GLN A 35 2.91 -0.72 -6.18
N ALA A 36 1.61 -0.43 -6.26
CA ALA A 36 0.96 0.53 -5.37
C ALA A 36 1.06 0.12 -3.90
N ARG A 37 0.91 -1.18 -3.60
CA ARG A 37 1.08 -1.72 -2.25
C ARG A 37 2.53 -1.61 -1.77
N ALA A 38 3.51 -1.95 -2.60
CA ALA A 38 4.93 -1.85 -2.27
C ALA A 38 5.33 -0.40 -1.97
N GLU A 39 4.88 0.55 -2.81
CA GLU A 39 5.13 1.97 -2.61
C GLU A 39 4.47 2.50 -1.33
N ARG A 40 3.23 2.09 -1.04
CA ARG A 40 2.57 2.43 0.23
C ARG A 40 3.36 1.93 1.43
N THR A 41 3.81 0.67 1.40
CA THR A 41 4.64 0.09 2.46
C THR A 41 5.95 0.85 2.63
N ARG A 42 6.60 1.23 1.53
CA ARG A 42 7.84 2.02 1.55
C ARG A 42 7.61 3.38 2.23
N ARG A 43 6.54 4.10 1.87
CA ARG A 43 6.20 5.40 2.47
C ARG A 43 5.95 5.28 3.97
N LEU A 44 5.20 4.25 4.39
CA LEU A 44 4.95 3.99 5.80
C LEU A 44 6.24 3.67 6.56
N ALA A 45 7.15 2.89 5.98
CA ALA A 45 8.44 2.61 6.60
C ALA A 45 9.31 3.87 6.75
N VAL A 46 9.28 4.79 5.78
CA VAL A 46 9.97 6.09 5.87
C VAL A 46 9.36 6.93 6.99
N ALA A 47 8.03 7.04 7.04
CA ALA A 47 7.35 7.79 8.10
C ALA A 47 7.64 7.21 9.49
N ALA A 48 7.59 5.88 9.64
CA ALA A 48 7.90 5.21 10.90
C ALA A 48 9.34 5.47 11.36
N LYS A 49 10.31 5.47 10.43
CA LYS A 49 11.71 5.83 10.73
C LYS A 49 11.85 7.30 11.15
N ALA A 50 11.09 8.20 10.53
CA ALA A 50 11.11 9.61 10.88
C ALA A 50 10.56 9.89 12.28
N LEU A 51 9.52 9.15 12.70
CA LEU A 51 8.90 9.25 14.03
C LEU A 51 9.67 8.49 15.13
N LEU A 52 10.67 7.67 14.78
CA LEU A 52 11.42 6.86 15.74
C LEU A 52 12.04 7.66 16.91
N PRO A 53 12.60 8.87 16.72
CA PRO A 53 13.11 9.70 17.82
C PRO A 53 12.02 10.09 18.83
N ASP A 54 10.80 10.38 18.35
CA ASP A 54 9.70 10.82 19.21
C ASP A 54 9.21 9.69 20.12
N TYR A 55 9.36 8.44 19.65
CA TYR A 55 9.10 7.22 20.42
C TYR A 55 10.28 6.74 21.28
N SER A 56 11.46 7.35 21.17
CA SER A 56 12.61 7.00 22.02
C SER A 56 12.38 7.49 23.45
N ALA A 57 13.00 6.88 24.46
CA ALA A 57 12.79 7.24 25.87
C ALA A 57 13.12 8.72 26.13
N GLY A 58 12.14 9.47 26.66
CA GLY A 58 12.25 10.92 26.86
C GLY A 58 12.00 11.75 25.59
N GLY A 59 11.66 11.11 24.46
CA GLY A 59 11.16 11.73 23.26
C GLY A 59 9.73 12.27 23.44
N GLU A 60 9.27 13.10 22.51
CA GLU A 60 8.00 13.85 22.65
C GLU A 60 6.80 12.96 22.99
N LEU A 61 6.73 11.75 22.43
CA LEU A 61 5.62 10.82 22.64
C LEU A 61 5.81 9.88 23.85
N THR A 62 6.99 9.87 24.48
CA THR A 62 7.30 9.07 25.68
C THR A 62 7.73 9.92 26.88
N ALA A 63 7.65 11.26 26.76
CA ALA A 63 8.07 12.19 27.80
C ALA A 63 7.36 11.93 29.14
N PHE A 64 6.11 11.48 29.10
CA PHE A 64 5.31 11.17 30.29
C PHE A 64 5.43 9.71 30.74
N THR A 65 5.86 8.78 29.89
CA THR A 65 6.02 7.37 30.29
C THR A 65 7.22 7.16 31.23
N ALA A 66 8.13 8.14 31.31
CA ALA A 66 9.19 8.16 32.31
C ALA A 66 8.65 8.38 33.75
N LEU A 67 7.44 8.93 33.91
CA LEU A 67 6.79 9.16 35.21
C LEU A 67 5.97 7.96 35.69
N ASP A 68 5.63 7.02 34.81
CA ASP A 68 4.88 5.80 35.15
C ASP A 68 5.69 4.83 36.04
N GLY A 69 6.98 5.09 36.24
CA GLY A 69 7.89 4.33 37.09
C GLY A 69 8.17 4.94 38.46
N GLU A 70 7.45 5.98 38.89
CA GLU A 70 7.58 6.45 40.28
C GLU A 70 7.02 5.41 41.25
N ASP A 71 7.91 4.78 42.02
CA ASP A 71 7.55 3.98 43.19
C ASP A 71 6.78 4.91 44.15
N VAL A 72 5.47 4.68 44.27
CA VAL A 72 4.61 5.41 45.21
C VAL A 72 4.97 4.94 46.63
N HIS A 73 6.05 5.48 47.18
CA HIS A 73 6.41 5.27 48.58
C HIS A 73 5.49 6.13 49.46
N ALA A 74 4.58 5.45 50.15
CA ALA A 74 3.68 6.00 51.17
C ALA A 74 4.40 6.20 52.52
#